data_AF-T1GRB8-F1
#
_entry.id   AF-T1GRB8-F1
#
_cell.length_a   1.000
_cell.length_b   1.000
_cell.length_c   1.000
_cell.angle_alpha   90.00
_cell.angle_beta   90.00
_cell.angle_gamma   90.00
#
_symmetry.space_group_name_H-M   'P 1'
#
loop_
_entity.id
_entity.type
_entity.pdbx_description
1 polymer ?
#
loop_
_entity_poly.entity_id
_entity_poly.type
_entity_poly.pdbx_seq_one_letter_code
_entity_poly.pdbx_strand_id
1 'polypeptide(L)'
;TVAQCHGADECSNNLTVAVASAIRRYKVEHKDLPNRIILYRDGIGEGALTQLMEVEVKTLVEQLRASYEKSKKISSLLTLSKKINSRLFASNGRNPPPGTVVDDVITLPERYDFYLVSQSVRQGTVSPTGYNVVYSTLGLEPDKLQMLTYKMTHLYYNWSGTTRVPAVCQYAKKLATLAATSLHSIPAQALQKKLYYL
;
A
#
# COMPACT_ATOMS: atom_id res chain seq x y z
N THR A 1 -33.54 15.34 3.28
CA THR A 1 -32.47 16.08 3.98
C THR A 1 -31.14 15.49 3.54
N VAL A 2 -30.53 16.09 2.53
CA VAL A 2 -29.31 15.57 1.90
C VAL A 2 -28.14 16.00 2.78
N ALA A 3 -27.63 15.08 3.60
CA ALA A 3 -26.41 15.33 4.36
C ALA A 3 -25.25 15.44 3.37
N GLN A 4 -24.54 16.56 3.41
CA GLN A 4 -23.26 16.75 2.71
C GLN A 4 -22.23 15.77 3.31
N CYS A 5 -22.18 14.55 2.77
CA CYS A 5 -21.11 13.60 3.05
C CYS A 5 -19.82 14.14 2.41
N HIS A 6 -18.83 14.46 3.23
CA HIS A 6 -17.51 14.84 2.77
C HIS A 6 -16.86 13.62 2.09
N GLY A 7 -16.28 13.78 0.89
CA GLY A 7 -15.72 12.66 0.11
C GLY A 7 -14.63 11.82 0.79
N ALA A 8 -14.11 12.27 1.94
CA ALA A 8 -13.23 11.48 2.79
C ALA A 8 -13.95 10.32 3.52
N ASP A 9 -15.21 10.53 3.93
CA ASP A 9 -15.99 9.54 4.69
C ASP A 9 -16.47 8.38 3.79
N GLU A 10 -16.76 8.65 2.51
CA GLU A 10 -17.06 7.62 1.53
C GLU A 10 -15.83 6.75 1.21
N CYS A 11 -14.63 7.34 1.14
CA CYS A 11 -13.41 6.59 0.83
C CYS A 11 -13.00 5.65 1.98
N SER A 12 -13.13 6.13 3.22
CA SER A 12 -12.87 5.39 4.46
C SER A 12 -13.76 4.15 4.59
N ASN A 13 -15.07 4.31 4.41
CA ASN A 13 -16.02 3.21 4.47
C ASN A 13 -15.80 2.17 3.37
N ASN A 14 -15.38 2.60 2.18
CA ASN A 14 -15.11 1.69 1.07
C ASN A 14 -13.86 0.83 1.29
N LEU A 15 -12.81 1.34 1.94
CA LEU A 15 -11.60 0.57 2.22
C LEU A 15 -11.89 -0.61 3.15
N THR A 16 -12.63 -0.39 4.24
CA THR A 16 -12.97 -1.44 5.20
C THR A 16 -13.80 -2.55 4.57
N VAL A 17 -14.78 -2.18 3.73
CA VAL A 17 -15.62 -3.12 2.96
C VAL A 17 -14.77 -3.93 1.97
N ALA A 18 -13.84 -3.29 1.25
CA ALA A 18 -12.95 -3.96 0.32
C ALA A 18 -12.04 -4.98 1.02
N VAL A 19 -11.45 -4.61 2.16
CA VAL A 19 -10.60 -5.50 2.96
C VAL A 19 -11.40 -6.67 3.53
N ALA A 20 -12.60 -6.43 4.07
CA ALA A 20 -13.48 -7.49 4.56
C ALA A 20 -13.86 -8.48 3.44
N SER A 21 -14.18 -7.97 2.24
CA SER A 21 -14.45 -8.79 1.06
C SER A 21 -13.24 -9.65 0.65
N ALA A 22 -12.03 -9.06 0.66
CA ALA A 22 -10.79 -9.76 0.35
C ALA A 22 -10.51 -10.90 1.35
N ILE A 23 -10.71 -10.67 2.65
CA ILE A 23 -10.51 -11.68 3.70
C ILE A 23 -11.51 -12.83 3.57
N ARG A 24 -12.79 -12.51 3.33
CA ARG A 24 -13.82 -13.53 3.09
C ARG A 24 -13.46 -14.38 1.88
N ARG A 25 -12.98 -13.75 0.80
CA ARG A 25 -12.53 -14.46 -0.40
C ARG A 25 -11.33 -15.37 -0.10
N TYR A 26 -10.34 -14.86 0.63
CA TYR A 26 -9.17 -15.65 1.03
C TYR A 26 -9.59 -16.89 1.83
N LYS A 27 -10.52 -16.74 2.79
CA LYS A 27 -11.05 -17.86 3.59
C LYS A 27 -11.74 -18.92 2.74
N VAL A 28 -12.50 -18.53 1.72
CA VAL A 28 -13.15 -19.49 0.81
C VAL A 28 -12.12 -20.31 0.03
N GLU A 29 -11.00 -19.68 -0.38
CA GLU A 29 -9.98 -20.33 -1.20
C GLU A 29 -9.01 -21.19 -0.38
N HIS A 30 -8.59 -20.71 0.78
CA HIS A 30 -7.57 -21.35 1.62
C HIS A 30 -8.17 -22.14 2.79
N LYS A 31 -9.50 -22.14 2.93
CA LYS A 31 -10.26 -22.74 4.05
C LYS A 31 -9.92 -22.18 5.44
N ASP A 32 -9.12 -21.12 5.50
CA ASP A 32 -8.72 -20.45 6.73
C ASP A 32 -8.46 -18.97 6.49
N LEU A 33 -8.53 -18.16 7.55
CA LEU A 33 -8.22 -16.74 7.52
C LEU A 33 -6.70 -16.49 7.45
N PRO A 34 -6.24 -15.39 6.83
CA PRO A 34 -4.82 -15.09 6.75
C PRO A 34 -4.24 -14.71 8.12
N ASN A 35 -3.09 -15.27 8.47
CA ASN A 35 -2.42 -14.97 9.76
C ASN A 35 -1.79 -13.57 9.78
N ARG A 36 -1.41 -13.04 8.61
CA ARG A 36 -0.74 -11.75 8.45
C ARG A 36 -1.35 -10.99 7.29
N ILE A 37 -1.62 -9.70 7.51
CA ILE A 37 -2.17 -8.79 6.50
C ILE A 37 -1.23 -7.59 6.36
N ILE A 38 -0.81 -7.29 5.14
CA ILE A 38 -0.01 -6.10 4.84
C ILE A 38 -0.78 -5.29 3.81
N LEU A 39 -1.10 -4.05 4.19
CA LEU A 39 -1.83 -3.11 3.37
C LEU A 39 -0.87 -2.00 2.93
N TYR A 40 -0.68 -1.88 1.62
CA TYR A 40 0.01 -0.74 1.02
C TYR A 40 -1.01 0.26 0.52
N ARG A 41 -0.97 1.48 1.05
CA ARG A 41 -1.91 2.55 0.70
C ARG A 41 -1.15 3.67 0.00
N ASP A 42 -1.49 3.88 -1.27
CA ASP A 42 -0.88 4.92 -2.10
C ASP A 42 -1.77 6.18 -2.14
N GLY A 43 -1.17 7.36 -2.34
CA GLY A 43 -1.90 8.58 -2.68
C GLY A 43 -2.46 9.40 -1.50
N ILE A 44 -1.86 9.31 -0.31
CA ILE A 44 -2.28 10.11 0.85
C ILE A 44 -1.37 11.34 1.00
N GLY A 45 -2.00 12.52 1.08
CA GLY A 45 -1.32 13.78 1.40
C GLY A 45 -1.01 13.91 2.89
N GLU A 46 0.04 14.63 3.27
CA GLU A 46 0.47 14.72 4.68
C GLU A 46 -0.58 15.31 5.62
N GLY A 47 -1.36 16.28 5.14
CA GLY A 47 -2.44 16.88 5.94
C GLY A 47 -3.60 15.91 6.26
N ALA A 48 -3.71 14.79 5.54
CA ALA A 48 -4.74 13.78 5.77
C ALA A 48 -4.24 12.60 6.62
N LEU A 49 -2.97 12.60 7.04
CA LEU A 49 -2.37 11.48 7.78
C LEU A 49 -3.04 11.25 9.14
N THR A 50 -3.33 12.33 9.88
CA THR A 50 -3.98 12.24 11.19
C THR A 50 -5.39 11.67 11.07
N GLN A 51 -6.19 12.18 10.13
CA GLN A 51 -7.54 11.68 9.88
C GLN A 51 -7.54 10.20 9.47
N LEU A 52 -6.58 9.79 8.63
CA LEU A 52 -6.41 8.39 8.25
C LEU A 52 -6.16 7.50 9.48
N MET A 53 -5.25 7.91 10.36
CA MET A 53 -4.91 7.17 11.57
C MET A 53 -6.11 7.03 12.51
N GLU A 54 -6.81 8.12 12.77
CA GLU A 54 -7.87 8.14 13.77
C GLU A 54 -9.15 7.44 13.30
N VAL A 55 -9.47 7.53 12.01
CA VAL A 55 -10.72 7.01 11.45
C VAL A 55 -10.50 5.68 10.74
N GLU A 56 -9.71 5.65 9.66
CA GLU A 56 -9.60 4.46 8.80
C GLU A 56 -8.89 3.30 9.51
N VAL A 57 -7.73 3.57 10.11
CA VAL A 57 -6.93 2.51 10.76
C VAL A 57 -7.70 1.91 11.93
N LYS A 58 -8.28 2.77 12.78
CA LYS A 58 -9.03 2.32 13.96
C LYS A 58 -10.22 1.44 13.54
N THR A 59 -11.03 1.91 12.59
CA THR A 59 -12.19 1.17 12.09
C THR A 59 -11.76 -0.16 11.46
N LEU A 60 -10.70 -0.15 10.65
CA LEU A 60 -10.17 -1.35 10.01
C LEU A 60 -9.67 -2.37 11.05
N VAL A 61 -8.93 -1.94 12.07
CA VAL A 61 -8.45 -2.82 13.15
C VAL A 61 -9.60 -3.42 13.94
N GLU A 62 -10.63 -2.64 14.26
CA GLU A 62 -11.83 -3.11 14.96
C GLU A 62 -12.59 -4.16 14.12
N GLN A 63 -12.80 -3.90 12.83
CA GLN A 63 -13.44 -4.84 11.91
C GLN A 63 -12.63 -6.14 11.72
N LEU A 64 -11.30 -6.03 11.64
CA LEU A 64 -10.42 -7.19 11.59
C LEU A 64 -10.54 -8.02 12.87
N ARG A 65 -10.50 -7.40 14.05
CA ARG A 65 -10.66 -8.10 15.33
C ARG A 65 -12.02 -8.78 15.44
N ALA A 66 -13.08 -8.14 14.97
CA ALA A 66 -14.43 -8.72 14.97
C ALA A 66 -14.57 -9.91 14.00
N SER A 67 -13.82 -9.92 12.90
CA SER A 67 -13.89 -10.96 11.88
C SER A 67 -13.14 -12.25 12.23
N TYR A 68 -12.26 -12.22 13.24
CA TYR A 68 -11.45 -13.35 13.66
C TYR A 68 -11.90 -13.87 15.01
N GLU A 69 -11.72 -15.18 15.23
CA GLU A 69 -12.01 -15.81 16.51
C GLU A 69 -11.07 -15.25 17.59
N LYS A 70 -11.58 -15.13 18.83
CA LYS A 70 -10.85 -14.54 19.97
C LYS A 70 -9.49 -15.20 20.25
N SER A 71 -9.28 -16.43 19.79
CA SER A 71 -8.04 -17.20 19.98
C SER A 71 -6.97 -16.95 18.90
N LYS A 72 -7.34 -16.41 17.72
CA LYS A 72 -6.39 -16.18 16.62
C LYS A 72 -5.81 -14.77 16.69
N LYS A 73 -4.49 -14.69 16.87
CA LYS A 73 -3.74 -13.42 16.74
C LYS A 73 -3.58 -13.08 15.26
N ILE A 74 -4.10 -11.92 14.86
CA ILE A 74 -3.82 -11.32 13.55
C ILE A 74 -2.70 -10.33 13.72
N SER A 75 -1.73 -10.39 12.81
CA SER A 75 -0.80 -9.30 12.64
C SER A 75 -1.14 -8.49 11.39
N SER A 76 -1.35 -7.19 11.55
CA SER A 76 -1.61 -6.27 10.44
C SER A 76 -0.60 -5.13 10.39
N LEU A 77 -0.24 -4.74 9.17
CA LEU A 77 0.65 -3.64 8.88
C LEU A 77 0.00 -2.74 7.83
N LEU A 78 -0.09 -1.44 8.12
CA LEU A 78 -0.45 -0.42 7.15
C LEU A 78 0.80 0.42 6.82
N THR A 79 1.19 0.37 5.56
CA THR A 79 2.30 1.17 5.04
C THR A 79 1.77 2.13 3.98
N LEU A 80 2.06 3.42 4.16
CA LEU A 80 1.73 4.44 3.18
C LEU A 80 2.90 4.64 2.23
N SER A 81 2.63 4.69 0.93
CA SER A 81 3.62 5.12 -0.07
C SER A 81 3.39 6.58 -0.45
N LYS A 82 4.47 7.38 -0.40
CA LYS A 82 4.48 8.79 -0.79
C LYS A 82 5.51 9.03 -1.88
N LYS A 83 5.11 9.79 -2.91
CA LYS A 83 6.07 10.40 -3.84
C LYS A 83 6.72 11.59 -3.15
N ILE A 84 8.04 11.54 -3.03
CA ILE A 84 8.80 12.63 -2.39
C ILE A 84 9.57 13.49 -3.40
N ASN A 85 9.83 14.73 -2.99
CA ASN A 85 10.62 15.69 -3.75
C ASN A 85 12.13 15.49 -3.58
N SER A 86 12.56 14.84 -2.48
CA SER A 86 13.96 14.55 -2.24
C SER A 86 14.51 13.65 -3.36
N ARG A 87 15.80 13.84 -3.67
CA ARG A 87 16.55 13.06 -4.65
C ARG A 87 17.72 12.43 -3.93
N LEU A 88 18.01 11.19 -4.30
CA LEU A 88 19.14 10.43 -3.74
C LEU A 88 20.18 10.26 -4.84
N PHE A 89 21.43 10.40 -4.45
CA PHE A 89 22.58 10.22 -5.32
C PHE A 89 23.58 9.30 -4.61
N ALA A 90 24.22 8.43 -5.37
CA ALA A 90 25.39 7.71 -4.87
C ALA A 90 26.57 8.68 -4.71
N SER A 91 27.61 8.27 -3.98
CA SER A 91 28.81 9.09 -3.71
C SER A 91 29.50 9.61 -4.97
N ASN A 92 29.34 8.92 -6.11
CA ASN A 92 29.87 9.32 -7.42
C ASN A 92 28.94 10.29 -8.20
N GLY A 93 27.91 10.84 -7.56
CA GLY A 93 26.94 11.76 -8.18
C GLY A 93 25.95 11.11 -9.15
N ARG A 94 26.00 9.77 -9.31
CA ARG A 94 25.07 9.04 -10.18
C ARG A 94 23.81 8.62 -9.43
N ASN A 95 22.79 8.20 -10.19
CA ASN A 95 21.61 7.59 -9.59
C ASN A 95 21.99 6.34 -8.78
N PRO A 96 21.48 6.19 -7.55
CA PRO A 96 21.65 4.97 -6.77
C PRO A 96 21.03 3.76 -7.50
N PRO A 97 21.59 2.56 -7.30
CA PRO A 97 21.05 1.35 -7.90
C PRO A 97 19.68 0.98 -7.31
N PRO A 98 18.83 0.26 -8.08
CA PRO A 98 17.63 -0.37 -7.53
C PRO A 98 17.93 -1.23 -6.31
N GLY A 99 17.08 -1.16 -5.29
CA GLY A 99 17.28 -1.80 -3.99
C GLY A 99 17.96 -0.91 -2.95
N THR A 100 18.39 0.31 -3.30
CA THR A 100 18.93 1.26 -2.31
C THR A 100 17.85 1.67 -1.33
N VAL A 101 18.11 1.47 -0.03
CA VAL A 101 17.26 1.87 1.08
C VAL A 101 17.96 2.98 1.87
N VAL A 102 17.18 3.96 2.33
CA VAL A 102 17.64 4.99 3.26
C VAL A 102 16.59 5.13 4.36
N ASP A 103 16.95 4.73 5.58
CA ASP A 103 16.10 4.74 6.76
C ASP A 103 16.63 5.64 7.89
N ASP A 104 17.75 6.34 7.67
CA ASP A 104 18.36 7.27 8.62
C ASP A 104 18.58 8.66 8.01
N VAL A 105 18.78 9.67 8.87
CA VAL A 105 19.12 11.08 8.60
C VAL A 105 18.04 11.91 7.91
N ILE A 106 17.45 11.41 6.83
CA ILE A 106 16.44 12.13 6.02
C ILE A 106 15.00 11.68 6.31
N THR A 107 14.86 10.73 7.23
CA THR A 107 13.62 10.24 7.82
C THR A 107 13.14 11.16 8.93
N LEU A 108 11.87 11.06 9.33
CA LEU A 108 11.33 11.87 10.41
C LEU A 108 11.48 11.13 11.75
N PRO A 109 12.12 11.72 12.79
CA PRO A 109 12.38 11.04 14.05
C PRO A 109 11.12 10.49 14.74
N GLU A 110 9.99 11.16 14.56
CA GLU A 110 8.70 10.75 15.13
C GLU A 110 7.96 9.68 14.31
N ARG A 111 8.47 9.32 13.12
CA ARG A 111 7.82 8.36 12.22
C ARG A 111 8.69 7.12 12.03
N TYR A 112 8.02 6.02 11.74
CA TYR A 112 8.70 4.84 11.24
C TYR A 112 8.65 4.83 9.72
N ASP A 113 9.54 5.60 9.10
CA ASP A 113 9.62 5.73 7.65
C ASP A 113 10.99 5.34 7.07
N PHE A 114 10.98 5.01 5.78
CA PHE A 114 12.18 4.70 5.00
C PHE A 114 11.95 5.05 3.53
N TYR A 115 13.03 5.31 2.82
CA TYR A 115 13.03 5.54 1.39
C TYR A 115 13.59 4.33 0.66
N LEU A 116 12.94 3.94 -0.43
CA LEU A 116 13.42 2.86 -1.29
C LEU A 116 13.46 3.33 -2.74
N VAL A 117 14.63 3.14 -3.35
CA VAL A 117 14.84 3.26 -4.79
C VAL A 117 14.58 1.91 -5.41
N SER A 118 13.35 1.67 -5.86
CA SER A 118 12.98 0.37 -6.42
C SER A 118 13.24 0.27 -7.92
N GLN A 119 13.15 1.37 -8.69
CA GLN A 119 13.22 1.36 -10.16
C GLN A 119 14.36 2.24 -10.69
N SER A 120 15.13 1.72 -11.64
CA SER A 120 16.12 2.51 -12.39
C SER A 120 15.48 3.36 -13.48
N VAL A 121 16.02 4.55 -13.72
CA VAL A 121 15.61 5.43 -14.83
C VAL A 121 16.69 5.48 -15.90
N ARG A 122 16.29 5.51 -17.19
CA ARG A 122 17.23 5.64 -18.32
C ARG A 122 17.77 7.06 -18.48
N GLN A 123 16.94 8.05 -18.14
CA GLN A 123 17.27 9.46 -18.25
C GLN A 123 16.74 10.21 -17.03
N GLY A 124 17.47 11.24 -16.61
CA GLY A 124 17.13 12.08 -15.46
C GLY A 124 17.50 11.45 -14.12
N THR A 125 17.04 12.07 -13.04
CA THR A 125 17.33 11.64 -11.68
C THR A 125 16.26 10.69 -11.15
N VAL A 126 16.69 9.61 -10.50
CA VAL A 126 15.77 8.68 -9.87
C VAL A 126 15.02 9.37 -8.73
N SER A 127 13.72 9.12 -8.66
CA SER A 127 12.89 9.63 -7.59
C SER A 127 12.54 8.48 -6.65
N PRO A 128 13.08 8.44 -5.43
CA PRO A 128 12.74 7.40 -4.45
C PRO A 128 11.24 7.41 -4.11
N THR A 129 10.80 6.30 -3.51
CA THR A 129 9.48 6.19 -2.89
C THR A 129 9.67 6.18 -1.38
N GLY A 130 9.01 7.10 -0.68
CA GLY A 130 8.97 7.10 0.78
C GLY A 130 7.87 6.16 1.27
N TYR A 131 8.19 5.33 2.25
CA TYR A 131 7.26 4.42 2.90
C TYR A 131 7.16 4.81 4.36
N ASN A 132 5.94 5.09 4.84
CA ASN A 132 5.68 5.39 6.24
C ASN A 132 4.81 4.29 6.84
N VAL A 133 5.30 3.65 7.89
CA VAL A 133 4.58 2.64 8.63
C VAL A 133 3.74 3.31 9.71
N VAL A 134 2.43 3.30 9.48
CA VAL A 134 1.49 4.04 10.33
C VAL A 134 0.89 3.16 11.41
N TYR A 135 0.79 1.86 11.15
CA TYR A 135 0.29 0.88 12.10
C TYR A 135 0.98 -0.46 11.87
N SER A 136 1.47 -1.10 12.93
CA SER A 136 2.09 -2.42 12.84
C SER A 136 1.85 -3.24 14.09
N THR A 137 1.33 -4.45 13.91
CA THR A 137 1.32 -5.54 14.91
C THR A 137 2.06 -6.78 14.40
N LEU A 138 2.82 -6.64 13.30
CA LEU A 138 3.57 -7.74 12.69
C LEU A 138 4.80 -8.19 13.47
N GLY A 139 5.36 -7.33 14.32
CA GLY A 139 6.61 -7.61 15.02
C GLY A 139 7.77 -7.97 14.08
N LEU A 140 7.70 -7.50 12.83
CA LEU A 140 8.79 -7.66 11.87
C LEU A 140 9.86 -6.63 12.13
N GLU A 141 11.11 -7.06 12.05
CA GLU A 141 12.27 -6.18 12.01
C GLU A 141 12.21 -5.26 10.77
N PRO A 142 12.74 -4.04 10.87
CA PRO A 142 12.75 -3.10 9.75
C PRO A 142 13.33 -3.64 8.45
N ASP A 143 14.48 -4.29 8.50
CA ASP A 143 15.15 -4.86 7.34
C ASP A 143 14.26 -5.87 6.60
N LYS A 144 13.50 -6.68 7.35
CA LYS A 144 12.57 -7.67 6.77
C LYS A 144 11.42 -6.97 6.06
N LEU A 145 10.91 -5.88 6.62
CA LEU A 145 9.85 -5.09 5.99
C LEU A 145 10.35 -4.38 4.72
N GLN A 146 11.54 -3.78 4.78
CA GLN A 146 12.15 -3.10 3.64
C GLN A 146 12.40 -4.10 2.50
N MET A 147 12.99 -5.26 2.81
CA MET A 147 13.21 -6.35 1.84
C MET A 147 11.89 -6.88 1.27
N LEU A 148 10.87 -7.10 2.10
CA LEU A 148 9.56 -7.53 1.63
C LEU A 148 8.96 -6.50 0.66
N THR A 149 9.01 -5.23 1.02
CA THR A 149 8.51 -4.13 0.20
C THR A 149 9.22 -4.10 -1.16
N TYR A 150 10.55 -4.28 -1.19
CA TYR A 150 11.30 -4.38 -2.43
C TYR A 150 10.93 -5.64 -3.24
N LYS A 151 10.75 -6.80 -2.62
CA LYS A 151 10.28 -8.00 -3.33
C LYS A 151 8.91 -7.78 -3.97
N MET A 152 8.00 -7.08 -3.29
CA MET A 152 6.69 -6.76 -3.84
C MET A 152 6.74 -5.84 -5.07
N THR A 153 7.82 -5.11 -5.32
CA THR A 153 7.97 -4.29 -6.55
C THR A 153 8.33 -5.09 -7.79
N HIS A 154 8.64 -6.38 -7.65
CA HIS A 154 9.00 -7.26 -8.79
C HIS A 154 7.78 -8.00 -9.37
N LEU A 155 6.63 -7.89 -8.73
CA LEU A 155 5.45 -8.73 -9.04
C LEU A 155 4.45 -8.05 -9.98
N TYR A 156 4.84 -6.99 -10.71
CA TYR A 156 3.93 -6.32 -11.64
C TYR A 156 4.08 -6.89 -13.05
N TYR A 157 3.13 -7.74 -13.44
CA TYR A 157 3.24 -8.54 -14.67
C TYR A 157 3.26 -7.78 -16.00
N ASN A 158 2.84 -6.51 -16.04
CA ASN A 158 2.89 -5.71 -17.28
C ASN A 158 4.27 -5.07 -17.51
N TRP A 159 5.26 -5.35 -16.64
CA TRP A 159 6.61 -4.82 -16.74
C TRP A 159 7.64 -5.88 -16.33
N SER A 160 8.58 -6.21 -17.21
CA SER A 160 9.66 -7.17 -16.95
C SER A 160 10.81 -6.54 -16.15
N GLY A 161 10.49 -6.00 -14.97
CA GLY A 161 11.46 -5.41 -14.05
C GLY A 161 10.79 -4.86 -12.79
N THR A 162 11.55 -4.11 -12.01
CA THR A 162 11.05 -3.49 -10.77
C THR A 162 10.20 -2.25 -11.06
N THR A 163 9.05 -2.15 -10.39
CA THR A 163 8.20 -0.96 -10.41
C THR A 163 8.51 0.00 -9.26
N ARG A 164 8.17 1.28 -9.44
CA ARG A 164 8.38 2.31 -8.42
C ARG A 164 7.69 2.04 -7.07
N VAL A 165 6.51 1.44 -7.09
CA VAL A 165 5.71 1.07 -5.91
C VAL A 165 5.43 -0.43 -5.94
N PRO A 166 4.98 -1.05 -4.84
CA PRO A 166 4.63 -2.46 -4.81
C PRO A 166 3.60 -2.81 -5.89
N ALA A 167 3.67 -4.03 -6.42
CA ALA A 167 2.81 -4.46 -7.53
C ALA A 167 1.33 -4.30 -7.23
N VAL A 168 0.89 -4.57 -6.00
CA VAL A 168 -0.50 -4.38 -5.55
C VAL A 168 -0.97 -2.92 -5.68
N CYS A 169 -0.11 -1.94 -5.43
CA CYS A 169 -0.41 -0.53 -5.63
C CYS A 169 -0.52 -0.19 -7.12
N GLN A 170 0.36 -0.75 -7.96
CA GLN A 170 0.27 -0.55 -9.41
C GLN A 170 -0.99 -1.19 -10.00
N TYR A 171 -1.37 -2.38 -9.54
CA TYR A 171 -2.60 -3.04 -9.94
C TYR A 171 -3.82 -2.22 -9.54
N ALA A 172 -3.89 -1.74 -8.30
CA ALA A 172 -4.97 -0.87 -7.84
C ALA A 172 -5.06 0.41 -8.68
N LYS A 173 -3.92 1.07 -8.94
CA LYS A 173 -3.88 2.29 -9.77
C LYS A 173 -4.36 2.04 -11.20
N LYS A 174 -3.90 0.96 -11.83
CA LYS A 174 -4.27 0.59 -13.20
C LYS A 174 -5.77 0.30 -13.30
N LEU A 175 -6.33 -0.47 -12.36
CA LEU A 175 -7.76 -0.75 -12.27
C LEU A 175 -8.58 0.52 -12.04
N ALA A 176 -8.18 1.35 -11.08
CA ALA A 176 -8.88 2.61 -10.77
C ALA A 176 -8.87 3.57 -11.97
N THR A 177 -7.75 3.63 -12.70
CA THR A 177 -7.63 4.44 -13.92
C THR A 177 -8.59 3.92 -15.00
N LEU A 178 -8.57 2.61 -15.29
CA LEU A 178 -9.49 1.99 -16.27
C LEU A 178 -10.96 2.27 -15.92
N ALA A 179 -11.34 2.11 -14.66
CA ALA A 179 -12.69 2.37 -14.20
C ALA A 179 -13.09 3.84 -14.38
N ALA A 180 -12.20 4.77 -14.01
CA ALA A 180 -12.46 6.21 -14.08
C ALA A 180 -12.46 6.77 -15.51
N THR A 181 -11.57 6.28 -16.39
CA THR A 181 -11.37 6.87 -17.72
C THR A 181 -12.18 6.20 -18.82
N SER A 182 -12.61 4.95 -18.62
CA SER A 182 -13.15 4.14 -19.73
C SER A 182 -14.45 3.42 -19.37
N LEU A 183 -14.54 2.79 -18.20
CA LEU A 183 -15.74 2.00 -17.87
C LEU A 183 -16.89 2.84 -17.33
N HIS A 184 -16.59 3.90 -16.57
CA HIS A 184 -17.56 4.75 -15.87
C HIS A 184 -18.60 3.97 -15.05
N SER A 185 -18.26 2.75 -14.63
CA SER A 185 -19.14 1.79 -13.96
C SER A 185 -18.33 0.76 -13.17
N ILE A 186 -18.99 0.08 -12.24
CA ILE A 186 -18.35 -0.97 -11.42
C ILE A 186 -18.18 -2.23 -12.28
N PRO A 187 -16.96 -2.78 -12.40
CA PRO A 187 -16.71 -3.99 -13.17
C PRO A 187 -17.46 -5.21 -12.62
N ALA A 188 -17.78 -6.15 -13.52
CA ALA A 188 -18.52 -7.36 -13.17
C ALA A 188 -17.78 -8.22 -12.11
N GLN A 189 -18.53 -8.73 -11.12
CA GLN A 189 -17.99 -9.52 -10.01
C GLN A 189 -17.29 -10.81 -10.46
N ALA A 190 -17.68 -11.38 -11.59
CA ALA A 190 -17.04 -12.57 -12.17
C ALA A 190 -15.56 -12.37 -12.51
N LEU A 191 -15.11 -11.12 -12.68
CA LEU A 191 -13.74 -10.78 -13.04
C LEU A 191 -12.80 -10.57 -11.84
N GLN A 192 -13.31 -10.65 -10.60
CA GLN A 192 -12.54 -10.33 -9.38
C GLN A 192 -11.23 -11.11 -9.22
N LYS A 193 -11.11 -12.30 -9.81
CA LYS A 193 -9.90 -13.15 -9.72
C LYS A 193 -8.95 -13.02 -10.91
N LYS A 194 -9.28 -12.17 -11.87
CA LYS A 194 -8.52 -12.02 -13.11
C LYS A 194 -7.89 -10.64 -13.16
N LEU A 195 -6.70 -10.55 -13.74
CA LEU A 195 -6.02 -9.29 -14.02
C LEU A 195 -6.51 -8.71 -15.37
N TYR A 196 -7.83 -8.57 -15.53
CA TYR A 196 -8.46 -8.12 -16.80
C TYR A 196 -8.17 -6.66 -17.15
N TYR A 197 -7.62 -5.90 -16.20
CA TYR A 197 -7.36 -4.47 -16.30
C TYR A 197 -5.92 -4.13 -16.70
N LEU A 198 -5.07 -5.13 -17.01
CA LEU A 198 -3.68 -4.90 -17.43
C LEU A 198 -3.59 -4.32 -18.83
#